data_AF-A0A2T7UV24-F1
#
_entry.id   AF-A0A2T7UV24-F1
#
_cell.length_a   1.000
_cell.length_b   1.000
_cell.length_c   1.000
_cell.angle_alpha   90.00
_cell.angle_beta   90.00
_cell.angle_gamma   90.00
#
_symmetry.space_group_name_H-M   'P 1'
#
loop_
_entity.id
_entity.type
_entity.pdbx_description
1 polymer ?
#
loop_
_entity_poly.entity_id
_entity_poly.type
_entity_poly.pdbx_seq_one_letter_code
_entity_poly.pdbx_strand_id
1 'polypeptide(L)'
;MTGGPFGDFSSPEAYRREAERAAIIGMVGKWAIHPLQVAIAQEGFSPQQSRVDEARAMRAAFHEALEQGLGAVRYKGQLVDIASLRHIDNIIRRLTIGGFPRLCRWHSGAVLSPHVRATLERGS
;
A
#
# COMPACT_ATOMS: atom_id res chain seq x y z
N MET A 1 0.71 -11.25 5.57
CA MET A 1 0.88 -10.88 6.99
C MET A 1 0.53 -9.39 7.14
N THR A 2 -0.27 -9.03 8.14
CA THR A 2 -0.65 -7.62 8.43
C THR A 2 -0.26 -7.27 9.86
N GLY A 3 0.08 -6.00 10.11
CA GLY A 3 0.39 -5.53 11.46
C GLY A 3 -0.87 -5.46 12.32
N GLY A 4 -0.75 -5.87 13.58
CA GLY A 4 -1.85 -5.88 14.56
C GLY A 4 -2.38 -4.48 14.93
N PRO A 5 -3.50 -4.43 15.68
CA PRO A 5 -4.13 -3.17 16.07
C PRO A 5 -3.22 -2.36 17.00
N PHE A 6 -3.26 -1.04 16.86
CA PHE A 6 -2.54 -0.11 17.72
C PHE A 6 -3.55 0.62 18.62
N GLY A 7 -3.54 0.30 19.91
CA GLY A 7 -4.56 0.75 20.87
C GLY A 7 -4.48 2.22 21.26
N ASP A 8 -3.30 2.85 21.14
CA ASP A 8 -3.13 4.27 21.44
C ASP A 8 -3.50 5.13 20.22
N PHE A 9 -4.76 5.57 20.15
CA PHE A 9 -5.24 6.44 19.09
C PHE A 9 -4.82 7.91 19.26
N SER A 10 -4.28 8.29 20.43
CA SER A 10 -3.86 9.66 20.73
C SER A 10 -2.49 10.03 20.16
N SER A 11 -1.72 9.02 19.71
CA SER A 11 -0.39 9.20 19.12
C SER A 11 -0.31 8.74 17.66
N PRO A 12 -0.66 9.61 16.69
CA PRO A 12 -0.52 9.34 15.25
C PRO A 12 0.93 9.02 14.84
N GLU A 13 1.91 9.63 15.50
CA GLU A 13 3.33 9.43 15.20
C GLU A 13 3.81 8.03 15.59
N ALA A 14 3.35 7.51 16.73
CA ALA A 14 3.68 6.16 17.16
C ALA A 14 3.11 5.12 16.18
N TYR A 15 1.88 5.32 15.69
CA TYR A 15 1.27 4.49 14.64
C TYR A 15 2.10 4.53 13.35
N ARG A 16 2.53 5.72 12.90
CA ARG A 16 3.36 5.88 11.69
C ARG A 16 4.65 5.08 11.78
N ARG A 17 5.39 5.21 12.89
CA ARG A 17 6.65 4.49 13.09
C ARG A 17 6.47 2.98 13.07
N GLU A 18 5.37 2.47 13.62
CA GLU A 18 5.09 1.04 13.58
C GLU A 18 4.66 0.58 12.18
N ALA A 19 3.89 1.39 11.45
CA ALA A 19 3.52 1.15 10.06
C ALA A 19 4.76 1.09 9.15
N GLU A 20 5.71 2.01 9.33
CA GLU A 20 6.98 2.04 8.59
C GLU A 20 7.81 0.77 8.86
N ARG A 21 7.95 0.38 10.14
CA ARG A 21 8.65 -0.86 10.50
C ARG A 21 7.98 -2.08 9.89
N ALA A 22 6.65 -2.15 9.94
CA ALA A 22 5.87 -3.21 9.34
C ALA A 22 6.07 -3.28 7.82
N ALA A 23 6.11 -2.13 7.13
CA ALA A 23 6.40 -2.07 5.70
C ALA A 23 7.80 -2.57 5.36
N ILE A 24 8.82 -2.23 6.16
CA ILE A 24 10.21 -2.69 5.98
C ILE A 24 10.32 -4.22 6.03
N ILE A 25 9.62 -4.87 6.96
CA ILE A 25 9.62 -6.33 7.09
C ILE A 25 8.66 -7.05 6.11
N GLY A 26 8.10 -6.31 5.14
CA GLY A 26 7.28 -6.87 4.07
C GLY A 26 5.81 -7.13 4.43
N MET A 27 5.29 -6.51 5.50
CA MET A 27 3.85 -6.51 5.73
C MET A 27 3.13 -5.70 4.65
N VAL A 28 1.90 -6.13 4.33
CA VAL A 28 1.10 -5.53 3.25
C VAL A 28 0.08 -4.50 3.73
N GLY A 29 0.03 -4.25 5.04
CA GLY A 29 -0.91 -3.33 5.68
C GLY A 29 -0.85 -3.41 7.21
N LYS A 30 -1.49 -2.45 7.86
CA LYS A 30 -1.69 -2.39 9.32
C LYS A 30 -3.15 -2.13 9.62
N TRP A 31 -3.67 -2.74 10.68
CA TRP A 31 -5.06 -2.54 11.10
C TRP A 31 -5.24 -1.11 11.61
N ALA A 32 -6.33 -0.46 11.19
CA ALA A 32 -6.74 0.85 11.68
C ALA A 32 -8.03 0.67 12.48
N ILE A 33 -8.00 1.11 13.74
CA ILE A 33 -9.18 1.08 14.64
C ILE A 33 -9.82 2.47 14.78
N HIS A 34 -9.16 3.50 14.26
CA HIS A 34 -9.61 4.89 14.31
C HIS A 34 -9.42 5.58 12.94
N PRO A 35 -10.33 6.48 12.50
CA PRO A 35 -10.22 7.17 11.21
C PRO A 35 -8.88 7.90 10.98
N LEU A 36 -8.29 8.48 12.03
CA LEU A 36 -6.98 9.15 11.95
C LEU A 36 -5.83 8.21 11.56
N GLN A 37 -5.96 6.91 11.79
CA GLN A 37 -4.96 5.90 11.42
C GLN A 37 -5.07 5.47 9.95
N VAL A 38 -6.24 5.65 9.32
CA VAL A 38 -6.50 5.19 7.94
C VAL A 38 -5.60 5.92 6.95
N ALA A 39 -5.49 7.26 7.06
CA ALA A 39 -4.64 8.05 6.18
C ALA A 39 -3.17 7.64 6.30
N ILE A 40 -2.69 7.41 7.54
CA ILE A 40 -1.30 7.02 7.81
C ILE A 40 -1.01 5.61 7.27
N ALA A 41 -1.94 4.67 7.43
CA ALA A 41 -1.82 3.33 6.87
C ALA A 41 -1.80 3.36 5.33
N GLN A 42 -2.67 4.17 4.71
CA GLN A 42 -2.69 4.33 3.25
C GLN A 42 -1.37 4.91 2.74
N GLU A 43 -0.85 5.97 3.36
CA GLU A 43 0.43 6.57 2.98
C GLU A 43 1.60 5.59 3.14
N GLY A 44 1.65 4.84 4.24
CA GLY A 44 2.75 3.93 4.53
C GLY A 44 2.78 2.65 3.69
N PHE A 45 1.63 2.15 3.24
CA PHE A 45 1.54 0.88 2.52
C PHE A 45 1.18 1.01 1.03
N SER A 46 0.86 2.22 0.56
CA SER A 46 0.63 2.44 -0.88
C SER A 46 1.95 2.50 -1.63
N PRO A 47 2.11 1.72 -2.72
CA PRO A 47 3.30 1.83 -3.55
C PRO A 47 3.36 3.20 -4.22
N GLN A 48 4.56 3.79 -4.26
CA GLN A 48 4.82 5.06 -4.93
C GLN A 48 4.63 4.90 -6.45
N GLN A 49 4.09 5.94 -7.10
CA GLN A 49 3.83 5.92 -8.55
C GLN A 49 5.11 5.61 -9.35
N SER A 50 6.24 6.22 -8.95
CA SER A 50 7.55 6.00 -9.59
C SER A 50 7.99 4.53 -9.60
N ARG A 51 7.72 3.78 -8.51
CA ARG A 51 8.02 2.34 -8.44
C ARG A 51 7.16 1.54 -9.42
N VAL A 52 5.94 1.97 -9.68
CA VAL A 52 5.07 1.28 -10.64
C VAL A 52 5.44 1.62 -12.07
N ASP A 53 5.80 2.86 -12.35
CA ASP A 53 6.27 3.23 -13.69
C ASP A 53 7.54 2.45 -14.05
N GLU A 54 8.44 2.28 -13.10
CA GLU A 54 9.61 1.41 -13.27
C GLU A 54 9.24 -0.07 -13.46
N ALA A 55 8.29 -0.60 -12.66
CA ALA A 55 7.78 -1.95 -12.83
C ALA A 55 7.16 -2.18 -14.22
N ARG A 56 6.43 -1.19 -14.75
CA ARG A 56 5.86 -1.23 -16.11
C ARG A 56 6.94 -1.23 -17.18
N ALA A 57 7.98 -0.40 -17.03
CA ALA A 57 9.11 -0.37 -17.95
C ALA A 57 9.89 -1.70 -17.96
N MET A 58 10.13 -2.30 -16.78
CA MET A 58 10.74 -3.63 -16.68
C MET A 58 9.91 -4.71 -17.35
N ARG A 59 8.59 -4.68 -17.16
CA ARG A 59 7.67 -5.63 -17.81
C ARG A 59 7.73 -5.50 -19.34
N ALA A 60 7.73 -4.28 -19.87
CA ALA A 60 7.85 -4.03 -21.30
C ALA A 60 9.17 -4.58 -21.87
N ALA A 61 10.31 -4.24 -21.23
CA ALA A 61 11.61 -4.73 -21.65
C ALA A 61 11.71 -6.27 -21.63
N PHE A 62 11.07 -6.93 -20.66
CA PHE A 62 11.03 -8.39 -20.61
C PHE A 62 10.15 -8.99 -21.72
N HIS A 63 9.01 -8.36 -22.04
CA HIS A 63 8.16 -8.81 -23.16
C HIS A 63 8.88 -8.70 -24.50
N GLU A 64 9.61 -7.60 -24.76
CA GLU A 64 10.44 -7.45 -25.96
C GLU A 64 11.52 -8.54 -26.05
N ALA A 65 12.15 -8.90 -24.92
CA ALA A 65 13.13 -9.96 -24.87
C ALA A 65 12.51 -11.35 -25.14
N LEU A 66 11.30 -11.62 -24.64
CA LEU A 66 10.57 -12.85 -24.94
C LEU A 66 10.24 -12.99 -26.43
N GLU A 67 9.87 -11.90 -27.10
CA GLU A 67 9.62 -11.89 -28.55
C GLU A 67 10.89 -12.22 -29.35
N GLN A 68 12.07 -11.85 -28.82
CA GLN A 68 13.38 -12.20 -29.36
C GLN A 68 13.86 -13.61 -28.97
N GLY A 69 13.06 -14.37 -28.19
CA GLY A 69 13.40 -15.71 -27.72
C GLY A 69 14.36 -15.73 -26.52
N LEU A 70 14.58 -14.60 -25.85
CA LEU A 70 15.44 -14.49 -24.67
C LEU A 70 14.63 -14.68 -23.39
N GLY A 71 14.99 -15.67 -22.58
CA GLY A 71 14.33 -15.97 -21.30
C GLY A 71 14.70 -15.05 -20.13
N ALA A 72 15.66 -14.14 -20.34
CA ALA A 72 16.09 -13.15 -19.36
C ALA A 72 16.67 -11.91 -20.06
N VAL A 73 16.47 -10.72 -19.47
CA VAL A 73 16.99 -9.44 -19.98
C VAL A 73 17.68 -8.67 -18.87
N ARG A 74 18.68 -7.87 -19.22
CA ARG A 74 19.34 -6.97 -18.27
C ARG A 74 18.74 -5.58 -18.38
N TYR A 75 18.00 -5.15 -17.35
CA TYR A 75 17.39 -3.82 -17.27
C TYR A 75 18.06 -3.02 -16.14
N LYS A 76 18.63 -1.84 -16.46
CA LYS A 76 19.37 -0.98 -15.51
C LYS A 76 20.40 -1.72 -14.65
N GLY A 77 21.07 -2.72 -15.22
CA GLY A 77 22.08 -3.54 -14.52
C GLY A 77 21.51 -4.68 -13.67
N GLN A 78 20.18 -4.83 -13.57
CA GLN A 78 19.54 -5.98 -12.92
C GLN A 78 19.08 -7.02 -13.94
N LEU A 79 19.19 -8.30 -13.59
CA LEU A 79 18.66 -9.40 -14.37
C LEU A 79 17.15 -9.51 -14.10
N VAL A 80 16.35 -9.50 -15.16
CA VAL A 80 14.90 -9.68 -15.12
C VAL A 80 14.58 -10.99 -15.84
N ASP A 81 13.96 -11.91 -15.11
CA ASP A 81 13.54 -13.22 -15.58
C ASP A 81 12.03 -13.47 -15.32
N ILE A 82 11.55 -14.67 -15.63
CA ILE A 82 10.15 -15.07 -15.42
C ILE A 82 9.73 -14.95 -13.95
N ALA A 83 10.64 -15.21 -13.01
CA ALA A 83 10.35 -15.08 -11.57
C ALA A 83 10.19 -13.61 -11.17
N SER A 84 11.04 -12.75 -11.71
CA SER A 84 11.01 -11.30 -11.56
C SER A 84 9.70 -10.71 -12.09
N LEU A 85 9.20 -11.24 -13.21
CA LEU A 85 7.92 -10.85 -13.82
C LEU A 85 6.74 -10.99 -12.84
N ARG A 86 6.68 -12.11 -12.10
CA ARG A 86 5.63 -12.33 -11.09
C ARG A 86 5.68 -11.29 -9.97
N HIS A 87 6.88 -10.87 -9.58
CA HIS A 87 7.05 -9.82 -8.57
C HIS A 87 6.62 -8.45 -9.11
N ILE A 88 7.03 -8.12 -10.34
CA ILE A 88 6.65 -6.90 -11.06
C ILE A 88 5.12 -6.80 -11.21
N ASP A 89 4.45 -7.88 -11.60
CA ASP A 89 3.00 -7.93 -11.74
C ASP A 89 2.29 -7.70 -10.39
N ASN A 90 2.84 -8.22 -9.29
CA ASN A 90 2.30 -7.96 -7.96
C ASN A 90 2.41 -6.47 -7.57
N ILE A 91 3.48 -5.78 -7.94
CA ILE A 91 3.63 -4.34 -7.72
C ILE A 91 2.57 -3.56 -8.51
N ILE A 92 2.40 -3.88 -9.80
CA ILE A 92 1.41 -3.23 -10.66
C ILE A 92 -0.01 -3.48 -10.13
N ARG A 93 -0.31 -4.74 -9.78
CA ARG A 93 -1.62 -5.16 -9.26
C ARG A 93 -1.98 -4.47 -7.94
N ARG A 94 -0.99 -4.21 -7.08
CA ARG A 94 -1.20 -3.46 -5.83
C ARG A 94 -1.64 -2.02 -6.06
N LEU A 95 -1.27 -1.37 -7.17
CA LEU A 95 -1.89 -0.08 -7.52
C LEU A 95 -3.29 -0.25 -8.12
N THR A 96 -3.56 -1.31 -8.86
CA THR A 96 -4.91 -1.52 -9.42
C THR A 96 -5.95 -1.82 -8.32
N ILE A 97 -5.57 -2.59 -7.30
CA ILE A 97 -6.45 -2.98 -6.18
C ILE A 97 -6.34 -2.00 -5.01
N GLY A 98 -5.12 -1.57 -4.67
CA GLY A 98 -4.83 -0.61 -3.61
C GLY A 98 -4.95 0.85 -4.05
N GLY A 99 -5.19 1.09 -5.34
CA GLY A 99 -5.83 2.29 -5.86
C GLY A 99 -7.27 2.36 -5.40
N PHE A 100 -7.49 2.30 -4.08
CA PHE A 100 -8.54 3.11 -3.49
C PHE A 100 -8.31 4.50 -4.06
N PRO A 101 -9.27 5.05 -4.83
CA PRO A 101 -9.10 6.41 -5.33
C PRO A 101 -8.67 7.26 -4.13
N ARG A 102 -7.70 8.16 -4.29
CA ARG A 102 -7.39 9.21 -3.29
C ARG A 102 -8.65 10.01 -2.87
N LEU A 103 -9.76 9.73 -3.56
CA LEU A 103 -11.15 10.13 -3.41
C LEU A 103 -12.04 9.10 -2.68
N CYS A 104 -11.54 8.26 -1.78
CA CYS A 104 -12.33 7.92 -0.60
C CYS A 104 -12.45 9.17 0.27
N ARG A 105 -13.19 10.16 -0.25
CA ARG A 105 -13.83 11.19 0.51
C ARG A 105 -14.71 10.43 1.49
N TRP A 106 -14.21 10.25 2.71
CA TRP A 106 -15.03 10.01 3.89
C TRP A 106 -16.05 11.16 3.86
N HIS A 107 -17.17 10.95 3.16
CA HIS A 107 -18.30 11.85 3.28
C HIS A 107 -18.69 11.75 4.74
N SER A 108 -18.89 12.91 5.35
CA SER A 108 -19.23 13.17 6.75
C SER A 108 -20.57 12.55 7.16
N GLY A 109 -20.74 11.26 6.89
CA GLY A 109 -21.98 10.50 6.89
C GLY A 109 -21.72 9.00 6.88
N ALA A 110 -20.56 8.55 7.40
CA ALA A 110 -20.49 7.20 7.92
C ALA A 110 -21.56 7.11 9.01
N VAL A 111 -22.52 6.19 8.85
CA VAL A 111 -23.53 5.89 9.86
C VAL A 111 -22.79 5.28 11.04
N LEU A 112 -22.26 6.15 11.91
CA LEU A 112 -21.74 5.77 13.20
C LEU A 112 -22.91 5.17 13.97
N SER A 113 -22.71 4.00 14.58
CA SER A 113 -23.71 3.45 15.47
C SER A 113 -24.03 4.48 16.57
N PRO A 114 -25.27 4.53 17.10
CA PRO A 114 -25.67 5.53 18.07
C PRO A 114 -24.72 5.63 19.28
N HIS A 115 -24.05 4.52 19.61
CA HIS A 115 -23.10 4.43 20.71
C HIS A 115 -21.77 5.16 20.44
N VAL A 116 -21.29 5.16 19.19
CA VAL A 116 -20.04 5.83 18.80
C VAL A 116 -20.22 7.35 18.65
N ARG A 117 -21.45 7.82 18.37
CA ARG A 117 -21.76 9.25 18.35
C ARG A 117 -21.74 9.86 19.76
N ALA A 118 -22.22 9.12 20.76
CA ALA A 118 -22.33 9.59 22.14
C ALA A 118 -20.99 9.72 22.91
N THR A 119 -19.90 9.15 22.37
CA THR A 119 -18.55 9.26 22.94
C THR A 119 -17.77 10.45 22.38
N LEU A 120 -18.09 10.91 21.16
CA LEU A 120 -17.43 12.06 20.54
C LEU A 120 -17.94 13.41 21.07
N GLU A 121 -19.21 13.50 21.48
CA GLU A 121 -19.82 14.75 21.98
C GLU A 121 -19.48 15.08 23.45
N ARG A 122 -18.82 14.18 24.18
CA ARG A 122 -18.46 14.37 25.60
C ARG A 122 -16.98 14.70 25.83
N GLY A 123 -16.21 14.90 24.77
CA GLY A 123 -14.78 15.21 24.83
C GLY A 123 -14.43 16.58 24.27
N SER A 124 -15.20 17.62 24.63
CA SER A 124 -14.87 19.03 24.36
C SER A 124 -14.81 19.83 25.64
#